data_AF-A0A183TJQ5-F1
#
_entry.id   AF-A0A183TJQ5-F1
#
_cell.length_a   1.000
_cell.length_b   1.000
_cell.length_c   1.000
_cell.angle_alpha   90.00
_cell.angle_beta   90.00
_cell.angle_gamma   90.00
#
_symmetry.space_group_name_H-M   'P 1'
#
loop_
_entity.id
_entity.type
_entity.pdbx_description
1 polymer ?
#
loop_
_entity_poly.entity_id
_entity_poly.type
_entity_poly.pdbx_seq_one_letter_code
_entity_poly.pdbx_strand_id
1 'polypeptide(L)'
;MACQGMRNYLKDLRSLYINIGDSTNEQAIISSVCGGTLEILLTPNDGPYAHATFILEIAASDDYPRTCPEIRLLTPIFHPNINPQGGYICLSIMDDWNSCYSFLDVIKAVLFLLANPNFDSANNSFGSLPPEYRDRFNEVCKQFLAGFPIKGEVYPANENWCKWARANNCFPVPKLDQNSCESQPPTHSTSDVRETLPFPYT
;
A
#
# COMPACT_ATOMS: atom_id res chain seq x y z
N MET A 1 15.14 38.87 9.82
CA MET A 1 14.27 37.74 9.45
C MET A 1 13.12 38.30 8.62
N ALA A 2 13.18 38.12 7.30
CA ALA A 2 12.12 38.59 6.42
C ALA A 2 10.87 37.71 6.63
N CYS A 3 9.73 38.34 6.91
CA CYS A 3 8.43 37.68 6.94
C CYS A 3 8.13 37.19 5.51
N GLN A 4 8.48 35.94 5.24
CA GLN A 4 8.05 35.21 4.05
C GLN A 4 6.53 35.27 4.05
N GLY A 5 5.93 35.98 3.10
CA GLY A 5 4.53 36.39 3.18
C GLY A 5 3.61 35.21 3.50
N MET A 6 2.87 35.32 4.60
CA MET A 6 2.08 34.25 5.25
C MET A 6 1.47 33.29 4.22
N ARG A 7 1.92 32.03 4.24
CA ARG A 7 1.39 30.96 3.38
C ARG A 7 -0.08 30.70 3.70
N ASN A 8 -0.83 30.24 2.71
CA ASN A 8 -2.22 29.85 2.86
C ASN A 8 -2.58 28.82 1.79
N TYR A 9 -3.73 28.18 1.96
CA TYR A 9 -4.26 27.16 1.04
C TYR A 9 -4.17 27.57 -0.44
N LEU A 10 -4.64 28.77 -0.79
CA LEU A 10 -4.70 29.22 -2.19
C LEU A 10 -3.31 29.47 -2.80
N LYS A 11 -2.36 29.99 -2.00
CA LYS A 11 -0.97 30.18 -2.45
C LYS A 11 -0.31 28.84 -2.72
N ASP A 12 -0.50 27.87 -1.84
CA ASP A 12 0.04 26.53 -1.96
C ASP A 12 -0.59 25.76 -3.12
N LEU A 13 -1.91 25.83 -3.28
CA LEU A 13 -2.63 25.24 -4.40
C LEU A 13 -2.15 25.81 -5.74
N ARG A 14 -2.01 27.14 -5.83
CA ARG A 14 -1.49 27.80 -7.04
C ARG A 14 -0.06 27.35 -7.35
N SER A 15 0.80 27.28 -6.33
CA SER A 15 2.16 26.79 -6.49
C SER A 15 2.17 25.34 -6.96
N LEU A 16 1.28 24.51 -6.42
CA LEU A 16 1.17 23.10 -6.79
C LEU A 16 0.77 22.94 -8.27
N TYR A 17 -0.26 23.66 -8.74
CA TYR A 17 -0.65 23.63 -10.17
C TYR A 17 0.48 23.97 -11.14
N ILE A 18 1.39 24.86 -10.72
CA ILE A 18 2.51 25.30 -11.56
C ILE A 18 3.65 24.27 -11.53
N ASN A 19 3.95 23.72 -10.36
CA ASN A 19 5.22 23.05 -10.13
C ASN A 19 5.12 21.52 -10.00
N ILE A 20 3.91 20.94 -9.88
CA ILE A 20 3.75 19.52 -9.52
C ILE A 20 4.45 18.56 -10.48
N GLY A 21 4.31 18.75 -11.81
CA GLY A 21 4.94 17.89 -12.82
C GLY A 21 6.47 17.89 -12.70
N ASP A 22 7.09 19.04 -12.99
CA ASP A 22 8.54 19.22 -12.90
C ASP A 22 9.12 18.82 -11.54
N SER A 23 8.45 19.20 -10.45
CA SER A 23 8.94 18.93 -9.09
C SER A 23 8.83 17.47 -8.67
N THR A 24 8.02 16.67 -9.34
CA THR A 24 7.85 15.24 -9.06
C THR A 24 8.43 14.35 -10.16
N ASN A 25 9.09 14.94 -11.16
CA ASN A 25 9.51 14.23 -12.38
C ASN A 25 8.32 13.51 -13.05
N GLU A 26 7.19 14.22 -13.19
CA GLU A 26 5.94 13.73 -13.80
C GLU A 26 5.27 12.56 -13.07
N GLN A 27 5.61 12.33 -11.80
CA GLN A 27 5.01 11.25 -10.99
C GLN A 27 3.68 11.64 -10.34
N ALA A 28 3.28 12.90 -10.39
CA ALA A 28 2.04 13.36 -9.78
C ALA A 28 1.32 14.40 -10.64
N ILE A 29 0.00 14.27 -10.74
CA ILE A 29 -0.88 15.27 -11.35
C ILE A 29 -2.08 15.53 -10.46
N ILE A 30 -2.60 16.76 -10.47
CA ILE A 30 -3.85 17.09 -9.78
C ILE A 30 -5.00 16.52 -10.63
N SER A 31 -5.75 15.57 -10.06
CA SER A 31 -6.92 14.95 -10.70
C SER A 31 -8.18 15.77 -10.44
N SER A 32 -8.38 16.23 -9.21
CA SER A 32 -9.55 17.03 -8.84
C SER A 32 -9.26 17.92 -7.63
N VAL A 33 -10.03 19.00 -7.50
CA VAL A 33 -10.01 19.90 -6.34
C VAL A 33 -11.45 20.28 -6.00
N CYS A 34 -11.90 19.97 -4.80
CA CYS A 34 -13.25 20.25 -4.36
C CYS A 34 -13.28 20.56 -2.86
N GLY A 35 -13.79 21.74 -2.48
CA GLY A 35 -14.11 22.05 -1.09
C GLY A 35 -12.96 21.94 -0.09
N GLY A 36 -11.72 22.28 -0.49
CA GLY A 36 -10.54 22.14 0.36
C GLY A 36 -9.81 20.79 0.26
N THR A 37 -10.42 19.82 -0.43
CA THR A 37 -9.83 18.51 -0.72
C THR A 37 -9.21 18.49 -2.12
N LEU A 38 -8.01 17.92 -2.22
CA LEU A 38 -7.30 17.66 -3.47
C LEU A 38 -7.21 16.15 -3.69
N GLU A 39 -7.46 15.69 -4.90
CA GLU A 39 -7.10 14.34 -5.34
C GLU A 39 -5.92 14.43 -6.29
N ILE A 40 -4.85 13.73 -5.94
CA ILE A 40 -3.61 13.67 -6.70
C ILE A 40 -3.47 12.27 -7.28
N LEU A 41 -3.38 12.19 -8.61
CA LEU A 41 -3.05 10.95 -9.29
C LEU A 41 -1.53 10.77 -9.23
N LEU A 42 -1.08 9.73 -8.54
CA LEU A 42 0.31 9.33 -8.43
C LEU A 42 0.62 8.23 -9.43
N THR A 43 1.72 8.39 -10.16
CA THR A 43 2.31 7.38 -11.04
C THR A 43 3.79 7.24 -10.69
N PRO A 44 4.14 6.44 -9.67
CA PRO A 44 5.54 6.24 -9.29
C PRO A 44 6.36 5.72 -10.47
N ASN A 45 7.59 6.19 -10.62
CA ASN A 45 8.49 5.75 -11.70
C ASN A 45 9.58 4.78 -11.24
N ASP A 46 9.74 4.60 -9.93
CA ASP A 46 10.71 3.72 -9.32
C ASP A 46 10.12 2.92 -8.15
N GLY A 47 10.94 2.05 -7.57
CA GLY A 47 10.58 1.22 -6.43
C GLY A 47 9.55 0.11 -6.74
N PRO A 48 8.96 -0.49 -5.68
CA PRO A 48 8.09 -1.66 -5.79
C PRO A 48 6.78 -1.40 -6.57
N TYR A 49 6.36 -0.15 -6.66
CA TYR A 49 5.10 0.27 -7.29
C TYR A 49 5.29 1.07 -8.57
N ALA A 50 6.48 1.04 -9.16
CA ALA A 50 6.75 1.70 -10.43
C ALA A 50 5.68 1.34 -11.49
N HIS A 51 5.21 2.36 -12.22
CA HIS A 51 4.20 2.29 -13.28
C HIS A 51 2.77 1.95 -12.84
N ALA A 52 2.54 1.79 -11.53
CA ALA A 52 1.19 1.71 -10.99
C ALA A 52 0.58 3.10 -10.85
N THR A 53 -0.74 3.14 -10.71
CA THR A 53 -1.48 4.38 -10.52
C THR A 53 -2.23 4.36 -9.19
N PHE A 54 -2.10 5.42 -8.40
CA PHE A 54 -2.79 5.58 -7.12
C PHE A 54 -3.46 6.95 -7.04
N ILE A 55 -4.54 7.05 -6.27
CA ILE A 55 -5.18 8.32 -5.94
C ILE A 55 -4.87 8.63 -4.48
N LEU A 56 -4.18 9.76 -4.26
CA LEU A 56 -3.92 10.35 -2.95
C LEU A 56 -4.91 11.48 -2.70
N GLU A 57 -5.68 11.38 -1.63
CA GLU A 57 -6.51 12.46 -1.11
C GLU A 57 -5.71 13.29 -0.12
N ILE A 58 -5.79 14.62 -0.24
CA ILE A 58 -5.24 15.60 0.68
C ILE A 58 -6.37 16.56 1.09
N ALA A 59 -6.81 16.50 2.34
CA ALA A 59 -7.87 17.34 2.87
C ALA A 59 -7.27 18.42 3.79
N ALA A 60 -7.37 19.68 3.38
CA ALA A 60 -6.97 20.82 4.20
C ALA A 60 -8.14 21.30 5.05
N SER A 61 -7.90 21.51 6.35
CA SER A 61 -8.86 22.17 7.23
C SER A 61 -8.83 23.70 7.08
N ASP A 62 -9.81 24.39 7.66
CA ASP A 62 -9.88 25.86 7.67
C ASP A 62 -8.66 26.51 8.36
N ASP A 63 -7.97 25.77 9.22
CA ASP A 63 -6.78 26.23 9.94
C ASP A 63 -5.47 26.02 9.17
N TYR A 64 -5.50 25.39 8.00
CA TYR A 64 -4.31 25.20 7.18
C TYR A 64 -3.65 26.56 6.80
N PRO A 65 -2.30 26.70 6.91
CA PRO A 65 -1.28 25.67 7.14
C PRO A 65 -0.83 25.55 8.60
N ARG A 66 -1.55 26.14 9.57
CA ARG A 66 -1.21 25.97 11.00
C ARG A 66 -1.41 24.52 11.44
N THR A 67 -2.43 23.88 10.90
CA THR A 67 -2.72 22.46 11.10
C THR A 67 -2.30 21.66 9.87
N CYS A 68 -1.75 20.45 10.09
CA CYS A 68 -1.43 19.49 9.04
C CYS A 68 -2.69 19.12 8.25
N PRO A 69 -2.62 18.98 6.91
CA PRO A 69 -3.70 18.36 6.16
C PRO A 69 -3.83 16.88 6.52
N GLU A 70 -5.05 16.34 6.44
CA GLU A 70 -5.28 14.89 6.50
C GLU A 70 -4.98 14.29 5.12
N ILE A 71 -4.32 13.12 5.09
CA ILE A 71 -4.06 12.40 3.84
C ILE A 71 -4.50 10.96 3.89
N ARG A 72 -5.01 10.47 2.76
CA ARG A 72 -5.39 9.07 2.57
C ARG A 72 -5.05 8.60 1.17
N LEU A 73 -4.59 7.36 1.04
CA LEU A 73 -4.51 6.69 -0.25
C LEU A 73 -5.86 6.02 -0.55
N LEU A 74 -6.60 6.53 -1.52
CA LEU A 74 -7.92 6.00 -1.90
C LEU A 74 -7.81 4.70 -2.69
N THR A 75 -6.73 4.55 -3.46
CA THR A 75 -6.44 3.31 -4.17
C THR A 75 -5.88 2.27 -3.20
N PRO A 76 -6.43 1.03 -3.15
CA PRO A 76 -5.89 -0.03 -2.30
C PRO A 76 -4.40 -0.28 -2.56
N ILE A 77 -3.63 -0.50 -1.49
CA ILE A 77 -2.21 -0.80 -1.58
C ILE A 77 -1.79 -1.83 -0.52
N PHE A 78 -0.87 -2.70 -0.90
CA PHE A 78 -0.14 -3.55 0.05
C PHE A 78 1.15 -2.83 0.47
N HIS A 79 1.15 -2.10 1.59
CA HIS A 79 2.30 -1.30 2.03
C HIS A 79 2.45 -1.29 3.57
N PRO A 80 3.67 -1.43 4.14
CA PRO A 80 3.87 -1.53 5.59
C PRO A 80 3.49 -0.27 6.39
N ASN A 81 3.53 0.90 5.75
CA ASN A 81 3.22 2.21 6.38
C ASN A 81 1.89 2.83 5.92
N ILE A 82 1.07 2.12 5.14
CA ILE A 82 -0.25 2.61 4.68
C ILE A 82 -1.30 1.60 5.12
N ASN A 83 -2.27 2.06 5.90
CA ASN A 83 -3.29 1.20 6.45
C ASN A 83 -4.16 0.61 5.31
N PRO A 84 -4.28 -0.72 5.19
CA PRO A 84 -5.09 -1.33 4.14
C PRO A 84 -6.59 -1.03 4.30
N GLN A 85 -7.04 -0.74 5.52
CA GLN A 85 -8.38 -0.25 5.80
C GLN A 85 -8.37 1.29 5.85
N GLY A 86 -8.93 1.91 4.82
CA GLY A 86 -9.14 3.37 4.78
C GLY A 86 -7.93 4.21 4.36
N GLY A 87 -6.78 3.59 4.04
CA GLY A 87 -5.70 4.25 3.32
C GLY A 87 -4.89 5.27 4.13
N TYR A 88 -5.03 5.29 5.45
CA TYR A 88 -4.29 6.23 6.30
C TYR A 88 -2.79 6.01 6.18
N ILE A 89 -2.07 7.11 6.04
CA ILE A 89 -0.61 7.12 5.91
C ILE A 89 -0.03 7.65 7.22
N CYS A 90 1.05 7.06 7.72
CA CYS A 90 1.86 7.64 8.78
C CYS A 90 3.20 8.10 8.19
N LEU A 91 3.48 9.41 8.29
CA LEU A 91 4.71 10.03 7.81
C LEU A 91 5.20 11.00 8.88
N SER A 92 6.51 11.03 9.12
CA SER A 92 7.13 11.93 10.08
C SER A 92 6.85 13.41 9.80
N ILE A 93 6.71 13.80 8.52
CA ILE A 93 6.36 15.18 8.15
C ILE A 93 4.99 15.61 8.69
N MET A 94 4.09 14.66 8.96
CA MET A 94 2.77 14.94 9.53
C MET A 94 2.85 15.03 11.06
N ASP A 95 3.66 14.18 11.69
CA ASP A 95 3.90 14.21 13.13
C ASP A 95 4.65 15.48 13.54
N ASP A 96 5.66 15.87 12.76
CA ASP A 96 6.48 17.08 12.93
C ASP A 96 6.03 18.22 12.01
N TRP A 97 4.72 18.35 11.79
CA TRP A 97 4.19 19.34 10.86
C TRP A 97 4.62 20.76 11.21
N ASN A 98 5.14 21.45 10.20
CA ASN A 98 5.43 22.87 10.26
C ASN A 98 4.75 23.57 9.10
N SER A 99 4.22 24.77 9.35
CA SER A 99 3.63 25.65 8.33
C SER A 99 4.56 26.03 7.18
N CYS A 100 5.85 25.67 7.23
CA CYS A 100 6.80 25.74 6.12
C CYS A 100 6.70 24.60 5.10
N TYR A 101 6.03 23.48 5.42
CA TYR A 101 5.74 22.37 4.49
C TYR A 101 4.45 22.60 3.71
N SER A 102 4.48 22.32 2.42
CA SER A 102 3.40 22.54 1.45
C SER A 102 2.75 21.24 1.00
N PHE A 103 1.66 21.32 0.22
CA PHE A 103 1.08 20.13 -0.42
C PHE A 103 2.10 19.39 -1.30
N LEU A 104 3.01 20.11 -1.95
CA LEU A 104 4.06 19.50 -2.76
C LEU A 104 5.04 18.69 -1.91
N ASP A 105 5.39 19.17 -0.71
CA ASP A 105 6.27 18.45 0.22
C ASP A 105 5.61 17.16 0.71
N VAL A 106 4.30 17.20 0.99
CA VAL A 106 3.51 16.00 1.33
C VAL A 106 3.50 15.00 0.18
N ILE A 107 3.23 15.44 -1.05
CA ILE A 107 3.22 14.56 -2.25
C ILE A 107 4.60 13.92 -2.46
N LYS A 108 5.69 14.68 -2.32
CA LYS A 108 7.06 14.17 -2.41
C LYS A 108 7.37 13.15 -1.31
N ALA A 109 6.92 13.40 -0.09
CA ALA A 109 7.09 12.47 1.02
C ALA A 109 6.34 11.14 0.78
N VAL A 110 5.12 11.20 0.22
CA VAL A 110 4.36 10.00 -0.16
C VAL A 110 5.06 9.24 -1.29
N LEU A 111 5.52 9.92 -2.35
CA LEU A 111 6.27 9.28 -3.44
C LEU A 111 7.56 8.61 -2.93
N PHE A 112 8.29 9.28 -2.04
CA PHE A 112 9.48 8.71 -1.41
C PHE A 112 9.15 7.46 -0.58
N LEU A 113 8.04 7.48 0.17
CA LEU A 113 7.57 6.35 0.97
C LEU A 113 7.19 5.16 0.08
N LEU A 114 6.50 5.40 -1.03
CA LEU A 114 6.17 4.35 -2.01
C LEU A 114 7.44 3.72 -2.60
N ALA A 115 8.45 4.53 -2.91
CA ALA A 115 9.73 4.03 -3.42
C ALA A 115 10.55 3.28 -2.34
N ASN A 116 10.45 3.71 -1.07
CA ASN A 116 11.25 3.23 0.05
C ASN A 116 10.38 2.83 1.25
N PRO A 117 9.66 1.69 1.18
CA PRO A 117 8.85 1.21 2.28
C PRO A 117 9.67 1.01 3.56
N ASN A 118 9.17 1.48 4.69
CA ASN A 118 9.87 1.41 5.96
C ASN A 118 9.26 0.33 6.87
N PHE A 119 9.91 -0.84 6.92
CA PHE A 119 9.46 -1.97 7.72
C PHE A 119 9.70 -1.81 9.23
N ASP A 120 10.57 -0.90 9.65
CA ASP A 120 10.88 -0.69 11.08
C ASP A 120 9.83 0.21 11.76
N SER A 121 9.10 1.01 10.98
CA SER A 121 8.00 1.87 11.44
C SER A 121 6.64 1.45 10.86
N ALA A 122 6.49 0.16 10.57
CA ALA A 122 5.25 -0.32 10.01
C ALA A 122 4.06 -0.10 10.98
N ASN A 123 2.93 0.31 10.42
CA ASN A 123 1.72 0.67 11.17
C ASN A 123 0.58 -0.35 10.99
N ASN A 124 0.85 -1.46 10.32
CA ASN A 124 -0.10 -2.52 10.06
C ASN A 124 0.58 -3.90 9.98
N SER A 125 -0.24 -4.94 9.85
CA SER A 125 0.22 -6.35 9.87
C SER A 125 1.14 -6.73 8.71
N PHE A 126 1.26 -5.91 7.65
CA PHE A 126 2.22 -6.14 6.57
C PHE A 126 3.66 -5.86 6.97
N GLY A 127 3.89 -5.11 8.06
CA GLY A 127 5.23 -4.90 8.63
C GLY A 127 5.78 -6.07 9.43
N SER A 128 4.88 -6.81 10.08
CA SER A 128 5.21 -7.96 10.94
C SER A 128 5.38 -9.26 10.15
N LEU A 129 5.53 -9.16 8.84
CA LEU A 129 5.75 -10.33 8.00
C LEU A 129 7.14 -10.92 8.28
N PRO A 130 7.28 -12.26 8.18
CA PRO A 130 8.57 -12.91 8.39
C PRO A 130 9.70 -12.29 7.55
N PRO A 131 10.97 -12.39 7.98
CA PRO A 131 12.10 -11.81 7.25
C PRO A 131 12.14 -12.18 5.76
N GLU A 132 11.79 -13.43 5.42
CA GLU A 132 11.70 -13.92 4.03
C GLU A 132 10.68 -13.16 3.17
N TYR A 133 9.72 -12.47 3.79
CA TYR A 133 8.74 -11.64 3.12
C TYR A 133 9.30 -10.27 2.75
N ARG A 134 10.27 -9.74 3.51
CA ARG A 134 10.98 -8.49 3.17
C ARG A 134 11.81 -8.71 1.90
N ASP A 135 12.53 -9.83 1.81
CA ASP A 135 13.32 -10.18 0.62
C ASP A 135 12.45 -10.37 -0.63
N ARG A 136 11.22 -10.84 -0.44
CA ARG A 136 10.25 -11.09 -1.51
C ARG A 136 9.24 -9.97 -1.70
N PHE A 137 9.40 -8.83 -1.01
CA PHE A 137 8.40 -7.77 -0.99
C PHE A 137 8.03 -7.29 -2.39
N ASN A 138 9.04 -7.10 -3.25
CA ASN A 138 8.83 -6.71 -4.64
C ASN A 138 8.00 -7.74 -5.42
N GLU A 139 8.20 -9.04 -5.17
CA GLU A 139 7.39 -10.07 -5.81
C GLU A 139 5.93 -10.01 -5.35
N VAL A 140 5.72 -9.82 -4.04
CA VAL A 140 4.38 -9.72 -3.44
C VAL A 140 3.66 -8.48 -3.98
N CYS A 141 4.34 -7.35 -4.09
CA CYS A 141 3.79 -6.14 -4.71
C CYS A 141 3.33 -6.40 -6.14
N LYS A 142 4.13 -7.13 -6.95
CA LYS A 142 3.72 -7.50 -8.31
C LYS A 142 2.47 -8.39 -8.32
N GLN A 143 2.38 -9.37 -7.42
CA GLN A 143 1.19 -10.22 -7.29
C GLN A 143 -0.05 -9.39 -6.90
N PHE A 144 0.12 -8.49 -5.92
CA PHE A 144 -0.91 -7.57 -5.48
C PHE A 144 -1.40 -6.67 -6.62
N LEU A 145 -0.47 -6.02 -7.34
CA LEU A 145 -0.79 -5.14 -8.46
C LEU A 145 -1.45 -5.89 -9.63
N ALA A 146 -1.15 -7.19 -9.80
CA ALA A 146 -1.83 -8.06 -10.75
C ALA A 146 -3.25 -8.48 -10.31
N GLY A 147 -3.66 -8.17 -9.08
CA GLY A 147 -4.94 -8.58 -8.49
C GLY A 147 -4.97 -10.05 -8.07
N PHE A 148 -3.81 -10.66 -7.83
CA PHE A 148 -3.76 -12.03 -7.32
C PHE A 148 -3.98 -12.07 -5.81
N PRO A 149 -4.51 -13.19 -5.27
CA PRO A 149 -4.73 -13.33 -3.85
C PRO A 149 -3.42 -13.22 -3.06
N ILE A 150 -3.43 -12.44 -1.98
CA ILE A 150 -2.33 -12.35 -1.03
C ILE A 150 -2.84 -12.89 0.29
N LYS A 151 -2.38 -14.10 0.68
CA LYS A 151 -2.86 -14.82 1.89
C LYS A 151 -4.37 -15.03 1.90
N GLY A 152 -4.94 -15.45 0.76
CA GLY A 152 -6.38 -15.65 0.59
C GLY A 152 -7.21 -14.37 0.38
N GLU A 153 -6.67 -13.18 0.63
CA GLU A 153 -7.36 -11.91 0.39
C GLU A 153 -7.18 -11.45 -1.05
N VAL A 154 -8.27 -11.04 -1.70
CA VAL A 154 -8.26 -10.57 -3.10
C VAL A 154 -8.41 -9.06 -3.14
N TYR A 155 -7.57 -8.42 -3.95
CA TYR A 155 -7.55 -6.97 -4.14
C TYR A 155 -7.79 -6.60 -5.60
N PRO A 156 -8.38 -5.43 -5.89
CA PRO A 156 -8.52 -4.95 -7.27
C PRO A 156 -7.15 -4.82 -7.94
N ALA A 157 -7.05 -5.32 -9.18
CA ALA A 157 -5.85 -5.17 -9.98
C ALA A 157 -5.58 -3.70 -10.31
N ASN A 158 -4.31 -3.30 -10.32
CA ASN A 158 -3.92 -1.98 -10.81
C ASN A 158 -3.85 -2.04 -12.34
N GLU A 159 -4.85 -1.49 -13.02
CA GLU A 159 -5.00 -1.65 -14.47
C GLU A 159 -3.81 -1.10 -15.27
N ASN A 160 -3.32 0.09 -14.91
CA ASN A 160 -2.21 0.73 -15.61
C ASN A 160 -0.92 -0.06 -15.43
N TRP A 161 -0.66 -0.52 -14.20
CA TRP A 161 0.44 -1.42 -13.94
C TRP A 161 0.33 -2.72 -14.75
N CYS A 162 -0.86 -3.34 -14.78
CA CYS A 162 -1.10 -4.58 -15.52
C CYS A 162 -0.88 -4.41 -17.03
N LYS A 163 -1.32 -3.29 -17.61
CA LYS A 163 -1.07 -2.95 -19.03
C LYS A 163 0.43 -2.80 -19.29
N TRP A 164 1.13 -2.05 -18.44
CA TRP A 164 2.58 -1.88 -18.53
C TRP A 164 3.34 -3.21 -18.40
N ALA A 165 2.98 -4.03 -17.40
CA ALA A 165 3.67 -5.28 -17.12
C ALA A 165 3.50 -6.31 -18.25
N ARG A 166 2.33 -6.36 -18.89
CA ARG A 166 2.11 -7.19 -20.09
C ARG A 166 2.92 -6.69 -21.28
N ALA A 167 2.94 -5.38 -21.53
CA ALA A 167 3.71 -4.79 -22.62
C ALA A 167 5.24 -5.02 -22.46
N ASN A 168 5.72 -5.15 -21.22
CA ASN A 168 7.13 -5.36 -20.90
C ASN A 168 7.48 -6.82 -20.55
N ASN A 169 6.58 -7.78 -20.80
CA ASN A 169 6.77 -9.21 -20.53
C ASN A 169 7.21 -9.52 -19.09
N CYS A 170 6.76 -8.72 -18.11
CA CYS A 170 7.09 -8.88 -16.70
C CYS A 170 5.86 -9.12 -15.81
N PHE A 171 4.71 -9.44 -16.42
CA PHE A 171 3.49 -9.83 -15.71
C PHE A 171 3.74 -11.11 -14.91
N PRO A 172 3.40 -11.15 -13.60
CA PRO A 172 3.73 -12.27 -12.74
C PRO A 172 2.84 -13.48 -13.03
N VAL A 173 3.36 -14.67 -12.71
CA VAL A 173 2.56 -15.89 -12.64
C VAL A 173 1.93 -15.97 -11.24
N PRO A 174 0.62 -16.28 -11.10
CA PRO A 174 0.00 -16.43 -9.79
C PRO A 174 0.74 -17.48 -8.98
N LYS A 175 1.19 -17.13 -7.77
CA LYS A 175 1.68 -18.12 -6.82
C LYS A 175 0.45 -18.73 -6.12
N LEU A 176 0.17 -20.00 -6.39
CA LEU A 176 -0.79 -20.76 -5.58
C LEU A 176 -0.26 -20.76 -4.15
N ASP A 177 -1.06 -20.26 -3.20
CA ASP A 177 -0.73 -20.33 -1.77
C ASP A 177 -0.47 -21.81 -1.43
N GLN A 178 0.79 -22.16 -1.16
CA GLN A 178 1.19 -23.53 -0.79
C GLN A 178 0.64 -23.96 0.59
N ASN A 179 -0.25 -23.18 1.20
CA ASN A 179 -0.82 -23.43 2.53
C ASN A 179 -2.34 -23.69 2.54
N SER A 180 -2.96 -24.01 1.40
CA SER A 180 -4.38 -24.43 1.35
C SER A 180 -4.59 -25.95 1.28
N CYS A 181 -3.62 -26.78 1.71
CA CYS A 181 -3.80 -28.23 1.71
C CYS A 181 -3.05 -28.95 2.85
N GLU A 182 -3.55 -28.80 4.08
CA GLU A 182 -3.52 -29.88 5.07
C GLU A 182 -4.94 -30.02 5.66
N SER A 183 -5.88 -30.46 4.82
CA SER A 183 -7.05 -31.16 5.32
C SER A 183 -6.58 -32.53 5.83
N GLN A 184 -6.33 -32.68 7.14
CA GLN A 184 -6.17 -34.01 7.71
C GLN A 184 -7.48 -34.79 7.51
N PRO A 185 -7.46 -35.99 6.90
CA PRO A 185 -8.62 -36.85 6.91
C PRO A 185 -8.88 -37.34 8.35
N PRO A 186 -10.14 -37.52 8.78
CA PRO A 186 -10.43 -38.06 10.11
C PRO A 186 -9.88 -39.49 10.18
N THR A 187 -8.92 -39.70 11.08
CA THR A 187 -8.42 -41.04 11.42
C THR A 187 -9.51 -41.78 12.20
N HIS A 188 -10.24 -42.66 11.51
CA HIS A 188 -11.00 -43.70 12.19
C HIS A 188 -10.02 -44.66 12.88
N SER A 189 -9.98 -44.58 14.21
CA SER A 189 -9.31 -45.56 15.04
C SER A 189 -10.14 -46.85 15.06
N THR A 190 -9.70 -47.86 14.32
CA THR A 190 -10.15 -49.25 14.51
C THR A 190 -9.02 -50.00 15.21
N SER A 191 -9.08 -50.08 16.53
CA SER A 191 -8.23 -50.97 17.33
C SER A 191 -8.90 -52.32 17.50
N ASP A 192 -8.24 -53.33 16.92
CA ASP A 192 -7.97 -54.65 17.47
C ASP A 192 -9.11 -55.61 17.83
N VAL A 193 -9.31 -56.58 16.93
CA VAL A 193 -9.73 -57.94 17.27
C VAL A 193 -8.57 -58.87 16.88
N ARG A 194 -7.95 -59.51 17.87
CA ARG A 194 -7.36 -60.85 17.79
C ARG A 194 -6.85 -61.27 19.16
N GLU A 195 -7.52 -62.25 19.76
CA GLU A 195 -6.84 -63.41 20.34
C GLU A 195 -7.84 -64.57 20.52
N THR A 196 -7.32 -65.76 20.34
CA THR A 196 -8.02 -66.99 19.98
C THR A 196 -7.89 -68.05 21.07
N LEU A 197 -8.97 -68.83 21.24
CA LEU A 197 -9.08 -70.24 21.74
C LEU A 197 -9.15 -70.48 23.27
N PRO A 198 -9.68 -71.66 23.74
CA PRO A 198 -10.19 -72.83 23.01
C PRO A 198 -11.62 -73.31 23.42
N PHE A 199 -12.15 -74.27 22.64
CA PHE A 199 -13.35 -75.09 22.93
C PHE A 199 -13.25 -75.85 24.28
N PRO A 200 -14.40 -76.31 24.80
CA PRO A 200 -14.56 -77.76 24.84
C PRO A 200 -15.92 -78.27 24.36
N TYR A 201 -15.89 -79.55 23.99
CA TYR A 201 -17.01 -80.41 23.67
C TYR A 201 -17.88 -80.74 24.90
N THR A 202 -19.12 -81.14 24.58
CA THR A 202 -20.22 -81.70 25.39
C THR A 202 -20.96 -80.76 26.33
#